data_AF-A0A7C4DTN1-F1
#
_entry.id   AF-A0A7C4DTN1-F1
#
_cell.length_a   1.000
_cell.length_b   1.000
_cell.length_c   1.000
_cell.angle_alpha   90.00
_cell.angle_beta   90.00
_cell.angle_gamma   90.00
#
_symmetry.space_group_name_H-M   'P 1'
#
loop_
_entity.id
_entity.type
_entity.pdbx_description
1 polymer ?
#
loop_
_entity_poly.entity_id
_entity_poly.type
_entity_poly.pdbx_seq_one_letter_code
_entity_poly.pdbx_strand_id
1 'polypeptide(L)' 'MKACCVDEARRHLKRHGQVARCDVCGALILAYDRETHFRATLAELEKRGVRFETAQLGKLFLIAKPS' A
#
# COMPACT_ATOMS: atom_id res chain seq x y z
N MET A 1 0.28 2.96 9.00
CA MET A 1 -0.69 3.33 7.94
C MET A 1 -1.87 4.05 8.58
N LYS A 2 -2.28 5.20 8.03
CA LYS A 2 -3.47 5.95 8.49
C LYS A 2 -4.76 5.17 8.29
N ALA A 3 -5.73 5.34 9.19
CA ALA A 3 -7.04 4.69 9.11
C ALA A 3 -7.76 4.96 7.78
N CYS A 4 -7.74 6.21 7.30
CA CYS A 4 -8.34 6.57 6.01
C CYS A 4 -7.76 5.80 4.82
N CYS A 5 -6.48 5.42 4.86
CA CYS A 5 -5.86 4.59 3.82
C CYS A 5 -6.33 3.13 3.91
N VAL A 6 -6.49 2.61 5.13
CA VAL A 6 -6.98 1.23 5.32
C VAL A 6 -8.42 1.11 4.86
N ASP A 7 -9.26 2.11 5.14
CA ASP A 7 -10.66 2.15 4.70
C ASP A 7 -10.76 2.29 3.17
N GLU A 8 -9.90 3.12 2.57
CA GLU A 8 -9.77 3.22 1.11
C GLU A 8 -9.37 1.87 0.49
N ALA A 9 -8.32 1.25 1.02
CA ALA A 9 -7.86 -0.05 0.56
C ALA A 9 -8.96 -1.10 0.68
N ARG A 10 -9.72 -1.11 1.79
CA ARG A 10 -10.84 -2.01 1.99
C ARG A 10 -11.93 -1.86 0.94
N ARG A 11 -12.20 -0.63 0.48
CA ARG A 11 -13.20 -0.35 -0.56
C ARG A 11 -12.71 -0.79 -1.93
N HIS A 12 -11.48 -0.43 -2.31
CA HIS A 12 -11.04 -0.48 -3.70
C HIS A 12 -10.02 -1.58 -4.04
N LEU A 13 -9.27 -2.10 -3.05
CA LEU A 13 -8.20 -3.08 -3.27
C LEU A 13 -8.66 -4.48 -2.87
N LYS A 14 -8.86 -5.34 -3.87
CA LYS A 14 -9.35 -6.72 -3.72
C LYS A 14 -8.36 -7.77 -4.19
N ARG A 15 -7.39 -7.40 -5.03
CA ARG A 15 -6.41 -8.32 -5.62
C ARG A 15 -5.03 -7.67 -5.80
N HIS A 16 -4.05 -8.51 -6.07
CA HIS A 16 -2.68 -8.12 -6.41
C HIS A 16 -2.62 -7.05 -7.50
N GLY A 17 -1.69 -6.12 -7.36
CA GLY A 17 -1.35 -5.11 -8.37
C GLY A 17 -2.35 -3.97 -8.50
N GLN A 18 -3.44 -3.99 -7.73
CA GLN A 18 -4.36 -2.86 -7.70
C GLN A 18 -3.76 -1.68 -6.95
N VAL A 19 -4.15 -0.49 -7.40
CA VAL A 19 -3.70 0.78 -6.86
C VAL A 19 -4.93 1.62 -6.54
N ALA A 20 -4.90 2.31 -5.40
CA ALA A 20 -5.91 3.28 -5.00
C ALA A 20 -5.24 4.57 -4.54
N ARG A 21 -5.95 5.69 -4.63
CA ARG A 21 -5.54 6.95 -4.02
C ARG A 21 -6.49 7.26 -2.87
N CYS A 22 -5.96 7.55 -1.69
CA CYS A 22 -6.80 7.93 -0.57
C CYS A 22 -7.37 9.33 -0.79
N ASP A 23 -8.69 9.45 -0.87
CA ASP A 23 -9.38 10.73 -1.07
C ASP A 23 -9.16 11.71 0.09
N VAL A 24 -8.86 11.21 1.29
CA VAL A 24 -8.68 12.04 2.50
C VAL A 24 -7.26 12.59 2.59
N CYS A 25 -6.24 11.74 2.45
CA CYS A 25 -4.86 12.13 2.71
C CYS A 25 -3.97 12.16 1.46
N GLY A 26 -4.53 11.84 0.28
CA GLY A 26 -3.84 11.84 -1.01
C GLY A 26 -2.88 10.67 -1.24
N ALA A 27 -2.63 9.81 -0.24
CA ALA A 27 -1.65 8.74 -0.33
C ALA A 27 -1.98 7.75 -1.47
N LEU A 28 -0.94 7.31 -2.19
CA LEU A 28 -1.05 6.24 -3.18
C LEU A 28 -0.86 4.89 -2.49
N ILE A 29 -1.80 3.97 -2.67
CA ILE A 29 -1.85 2.69 -1.97
C ILE A 29 -1.75 1.56 -2.99
N LEU A 30 -0.77 0.69 -2.81
CA LEU A 30 -0.49 -0.49 -3.64
C LEU A 30 -0.86 -1.76 -2.86
N ALA A 31 -1.50 -2.74 -3.51
CA ALA A 31 -1.83 -4.03 -2.91
C ALA A 31 -1.06 -5.20 -3.53
N TYR A 32 -0.60 -6.12 -2.69
CA TYR A 32 0.10 -7.34 -3.07
C TYR A 32 -0.50 -8.54 -2.34
N ASP A 33 -0.75 -9.65 -3.03
CA ASP A 33 -1.17 -10.92 -2.42
C ASP A 33 0.02 -11.87 -2.10
N ARG A 34 1.23 -11.51 -2.54
CA ARG A 34 2.47 -12.27 -2.36
C ARG A 34 3.47 -11.46 -1.58
N GLU A 35 3.98 -12.01 -0.49
CA GLU A 35 4.96 -11.34 0.35
C GLU A 35 6.26 -11.03 -0.41
N THR A 36 6.70 -11.90 -1.31
CA THR A 36 7.94 -11.69 -2.09
C THR A 36 7.88 -10.40 -2.93
N HIS A 37 6.75 -10.13 -3.60
CA HIS A 37 6.57 -8.92 -4.41
C HIS A 37 6.46 -7.66 -3.52
N PHE A 38 5.77 -7.79 -2.39
CA PHE A 38 5.68 -6.75 -1.38
C PHE A 38 7.08 -6.36 -0.86
N ARG A 39 7.88 -7.33 -0.41
CA ARG A 39 9.25 -7.12 0.09
C ARG A 39 10.19 -6.53 -0.95
N ALA A 40 10.11 -7.01 -2.20
CA ALA A 40 10.89 -6.43 -3.30
C ALA A 40 10.57 -4.94 -3.50
N THR A 41 9.29 -4.57 -3.39
CA THR A 41 8.88 -3.15 -3.48
C THR A 41 9.38 -2.33 -2.28
N LEU A 42 9.29 -2.85 -1.06
CA LEU A 42 9.82 -2.17 0.13
C LEU A 42 11.32 -1.88 -0.03
N ALA A 43 12.10 -2.88 -0.43
CA ALA A 43 13.55 -2.74 -0.62
C ALA A 43 13.89 -1.66 -1.66
N GLU A 44 13.13 -1.59 -2.77
CA GLU A 44 13.35 -0.57 -3.79
C GLU A 44 12.95 0.83 -3.30
N LEU A 45 11.87 0.96 -2.52
CA LEU A 45 11.45 2.24 -1.95
C LEU A 45 12.48 2.73 -0.91
N GLU A 46 12.96 1.85 -0.04
CA GLU A 46 14.01 2.14 0.95
C GLU A 46 15.31 2.58 0.25
N LYS A 47 15.74 1.84 -0.77
CA LYS A 47 16.92 2.18 -1.59
C LYS A 47 16.81 3.57 -2.22
N ARG A 48 15.60 3.99 -2.59
CA ARG A 48 15.33 5.32 -3.18
C ARG A 48 15.01 6.40 -2.14
N GLY A 49 15.04 6.09 -0.84
CA GLY A 49 14.68 7.03 0.22
C GLY A 49 13.22 7.48 0.16
N VAL A 50 12.34 6.71 -0.46
CA VAL A 50 10.91 7.02 -0.54
C VAL A 50 10.26 6.64 0.78
N ARG A 51 9.59 7.60 1.42
CA ARG A 51 8.79 7.32 2.62
C ARG A 51 7.52 6.56 2.26
N PHE A 52 7.20 5.54 3.04
CA PHE A 52 5.98 4.75 2.90
C PHE A 52 5.51 4.24 4.27
N GLU A 53 4.26 3.80 4.31
CA GLU A 53 3.67 3.07 5.43
C GLU A 53 3.16 1.72 4.93
N THR A 54 3.19 0.70 5.77
CA THR A 54 2.67 -0.63 5.43
C THR A 54 1.50 -1.03 6.31
N ALA A 55 0.70 -1.97 5.82
CA ALA A 55 -0.38 -2.63 6.57
C ALA A 55 -0.70 -3.98 5.93
N GLN A 56 -1.49 -4.80 6.63
CA GLN A 56 -2.05 -6.02 6.09
C GLN A 56 -3.58 -5.97 6.17
N LEU A 57 -4.25 -6.30 5.07
CA LEU A 57 -5.70 -6.35 4.96
C LEU A 57 -6.12 -7.73 4.43
N GLY A 58 -6.51 -8.61 5.36
CA GLY A 58 -6.77 -10.01 5.04
C GLY A 58 -5.52 -10.68 4.46
N LYS A 59 -5.59 -11.12 3.20
CA LYS A 59 -4.47 -11.74 2.47
C LYS A 59 -3.59 -10.73 1.72
N LEU A 60 -3.96 -9.45 1.70
CA LEU A 60 -3.23 -8.42 0.96
C LEU A 60 -2.25 -7.68 1.87
N PHE A 61 -1.01 -7.55 1.42
CA PHE A 61 -0.01 -6.62 1.93
C PHE A 61 -0.18 -5.28 1.22
N LEU A 62 -0.19 -4.20 1.99
CA LEU A 62 -0.43 -2.85 1.48
C LEU A 62 0.81 -1.98 1.68
N ILE A 63 1.12 -1.15 0.70
CA ILE A 63 2.11 -0.07 0.79
C ILE A 63 1.39 1.24 0.48
N ALA A 64 1.38 2.19 1.40
CA ALA A 64 0.90 3.54 1.18
C ALA A 64 2.08 4.51 1.11
N LYS A 65 2.24 5.18 -0.04
CA LYS A 65 3.16 6.30 -0.20
C LYS A 65 2.40 7.60 0.08
N PRO A 66 2.74 8.36 1.13
CA PRO A 66 2.16 9.69 1.37
C PRO A 66 2.40 10.63 0.19
N SER A 67 1.45 11.55 -0.06
CA SER A 67 1.65 12.69 -0.96
C SER A 67 2.73 13.63 -0.45
#